data_AF-A0A269XML8-F1
#
_entry.id   AF-A0A269XML8-F1
#
_cell.length_a   1.000
_cell.length_b   1.000
_cell.length_c   1.000
_cell.angle_alpha   90.00
_cell.angle_beta   90.00
_cell.angle_gamma   90.00
#
_symmetry.space_group_name_H-M   'P 1'
#
loop_
_entity.id
_entity.type
_entity.pdbx_description
1 polymer ?
#
loop_
_entity_poly.entity_id
_entity_poly.type
_entity_poly.pdbx_seq_one_letter_code
_entity_poly.pdbx_strand_id
1 'polypeptide(L)'
;SGQFLICTNPAVINEHDVKVYGKEPPGTPPMTVPHLDTRYIDGERTLLFGPFANVGPKFLKNGSNLDLFKSIKPYNITTLLSSAVKNLPLIKYSFDQILMTKEGCMNHLRTFYPEARDEDWQLYTAGKRVQVIKDTPEHGKGYIQFGTEV
;
A
#
# COMPACT_ATOMS: atom_id res chain seq x y z
N SER A 1 2.14 4.09 -3.77
CA SER A 1 0.69 4.35 -3.76
C SER A 1 0.03 3.17 -3.08
N GLY A 2 -1.06 3.42 -2.34
CA GLY A 2 -1.95 2.33 -1.94
C GLY A 2 -2.91 2.03 -3.08
N GLN A 3 -3.06 0.76 -3.44
CA GLN A 3 -4.15 0.32 -4.30
C GLN A 3 -5.20 -0.39 -3.43
N PHE A 4 -6.46 -0.20 -3.77
CA PHE A 4 -7.59 -0.71 -3.01
C PHE A 4 -8.67 -1.21 -3.97
N LEU A 5 -9.51 -2.13 -3.49
CA LEU A 5 -10.80 -2.40 -4.11
C LEU A 5 -11.84 -1.48 -3.45
N ILE A 6 -12.64 -0.80 -4.26
CA ILE A 6 -13.79 -0.01 -3.80
C ILE A 6 -15.08 -0.66 -4.28
N CYS A 7 -16.06 -0.78 -3.40
CA CYS A 7 -17.40 -1.26 -3.76
C CYS A 7 -18.24 -0.12 -4.31
N THR A 8 -18.99 -0.38 -5.37
CA THR A 8 -19.89 0.56 -6.04
C THR A 8 -21.36 0.19 -5.87
N ASN A 9 -21.65 -0.90 -5.15
CA ASN A 9 -23.01 -1.39 -4.92
C ASN A 9 -23.58 -0.86 -3.59
N PRO A 10 -24.60 0.02 -3.63
CA PRO A 10 -25.16 0.62 -2.42
C PRO A 10 -25.76 -0.39 -1.45
N ALA A 11 -26.29 -1.52 -1.93
CA ALA A 11 -26.86 -2.55 -1.07
C ALA A 11 -25.76 -3.15 -0.16
N VAL A 12 -24.63 -3.53 -0.76
CA VAL A 12 -23.48 -4.07 -0.02
C VAL A 12 -22.88 -3.02 0.93
N ILE A 13 -22.77 -1.76 0.49
CA ILE A 13 -22.24 -0.67 1.32
C ILE A 13 -23.10 -0.43 2.56
N ASN A 14 -24.43 -0.52 2.43
CA ASN A 14 -25.38 -0.29 3.51
C ASN A 14 -25.38 -1.37 4.59
N GLU A 15 -24.84 -2.55 4.31
CA GLU A 15 -24.77 -3.65 5.28
C GLU A 15 -23.53 -3.59 6.19
N HIS A 16 -22.56 -2.72 5.92
CA HIS A 16 -21.26 -2.74 6.62
C HIS A 16 -20.85 -1.35 7.14
N ASP A 17 -20.84 -1.17 8.46
CA ASP A 17 -20.51 0.09 9.16
C ASP A 17 -19.19 0.07 9.94
N VAL A 18 -18.55 -1.10 10.01
CA VAL A 18 -17.39 -1.32 10.88
C VAL A 18 -16.08 -1.38 10.10
N LYS A 19 -14.95 -1.41 10.80
CA LYS A 19 -13.65 -1.71 10.21
C LYS A 19 -13.18 -3.10 10.66
N VAL A 20 -12.94 -3.98 9.70
CA VAL A 20 -12.53 -5.37 9.95
C VAL A 20 -11.12 -5.59 9.44
N TYR A 21 -10.25 -6.11 10.30
CA TYR A 21 -8.87 -6.45 9.95
C TYR A 21 -8.72 -7.94 9.70
N GLY A 22 -7.88 -8.28 8.72
CA GLY A 22 -7.49 -9.67 8.48
C GLY A 22 -6.46 -10.16 9.47
N LYS A 23 -6.14 -11.44 9.32
CA LYS A 23 -4.89 -11.98 9.85
C LYS A 23 -3.77 -11.72 8.85
N GLU A 24 -2.57 -11.41 9.37
CA GLU A 24 -1.36 -11.35 8.55
C GLU A 24 -1.09 -12.70 7.90
N PRO A 25 -0.95 -12.76 6.56
CA PRO A 25 -0.49 -13.98 5.91
C PRO A 25 0.94 -14.29 6.38
N PRO A 26 1.28 -15.58 6.63
CA PRO A 26 2.63 -15.96 7.04
C PRO A 26 3.69 -15.43 6.07
N GLY A 27 4.74 -14.80 6.61
CA GLY A 27 5.86 -14.27 5.81
C GLY A 27 5.61 -12.90 5.17
N THR A 28 4.49 -12.23 5.47
CA THR A 28 4.26 -10.86 5.03
C THR A 28 4.87 -9.84 6.00
N PRO A 29 5.35 -8.68 5.51
CA PRO A 29 5.82 -7.61 6.40
C PRO A 29 4.67 -7.11 7.32
N PRO A 30 4.94 -6.84 8.61
CA PRO A 30 3.94 -6.58 9.67
C PRO A 30 3.14 -5.26 9.55
N MET A 31 3.07 -4.69 8.35
CA MET A 31 2.42 -3.40 8.06
C MET A 31 1.41 -3.48 6.93
N THR A 32 1.10 -4.69 6.43
CA THR A 32 0.42 -4.89 5.14
C THR A 32 -0.92 -5.62 5.25
N VAL A 33 -1.53 -5.61 6.44
CA VAL A 33 -2.77 -6.35 6.68
C VAL A 33 -3.93 -5.75 5.87
N PRO A 34 -4.54 -6.52 4.97
CA PRO A 34 -5.76 -6.10 4.31
C PRO A 34 -6.88 -5.91 5.35
N HIS A 35 -7.67 -4.88 5.13
CA HIS A 35 -8.83 -4.56 5.94
C HIS A 35 -9.99 -4.17 5.04
N LEU A 36 -11.19 -4.49 5.50
CA LEU A 36 -12.45 -4.01 4.94
C LEU A 36 -12.94 -2.85 5.81
N ASP A 37 -13.18 -1.70 5.19
CA ASP A 37 -13.42 -0.45 5.90
C ASP A 37 -14.40 0.44 5.12
N THR A 38 -15.34 1.05 5.83
CA THR A 38 -16.29 2.02 5.30
C THR A 38 -15.67 3.41 5.31
N ARG A 39 -15.58 4.04 4.12
CA ARG A 39 -14.96 5.35 3.91
C ARG A 39 -15.88 6.27 3.12
N TYR A 40 -15.57 7.56 3.17
CA TYR A 40 -16.13 8.55 2.26
C TYR A 40 -15.07 8.92 1.23
N ILE A 41 -15.36 8.69 -0.05
CA ILE A 41 -14.50 9.08 -1.18
C ILE A 41 -15.32 10.05 -2.03
N ASP A 42 -14.78 11.24 -2.25
CA ASP A 42 -15.44 12.32 -3.01
C ASP A 42 -16.88 12.64 -2.53
N GLY A 43 -17.13 12.47 -1.22
CA GLY A 43 -18.42 12.72 -0.58
C GLY A 43 -19.39 11.53 -0.59
N GLU A 44 -19.06 10.46 -1.30
CA GLU A 44 -19.87 9.24 -1.36
C GLU A 44 -19.39 8.19 -0.37
N ARG A 45 -20.33 7.51 0.30
CA ARG A 45 -20.02 6.39 1.19
C ARG A 45 -19.62 5.18 0.35
N THR A 46 -18.51 4.54 0.69
CA THR A 46 -17.86 3.50 -0.10
C THR A 46 -17.26 2.44 0.82
N LEU A 47 -17.34 1.16 0.45
CA LEU A 47 -16.55 0.12 1.10
C LEU A 47 -15.21 -0.03 0.40
N LEU A 48 -14.14 -0.10 1.19
CA LEU A 48 -12.77 -0.14 0.73
C LEU A 48 -12.09 -1.39 1.30
N PHE A 49 -11.42 -2.15 0.44
CA PHE A 49 -10.64 -3.33 0.81
C PHE A 49 -9.18 -3.21 0.33
N GLY A 50 -8.23 -3.45 1.22
CA GLY A 50 -6.79 -3.37 0.96
C GLY A 50 -6.00 -2.98 2.22
N PRO A 51 -4.76 -2.49 2.12
CA PRO A 51 -4.08 -2.03 0.92
C PRO A 51 -3.40 -3.17 0.15
N PHE A 52 -3.40 -3.02 -1.18
CA PHE A 52 -2.51 -3.73 -2.08
C PHE A 52 -1.34 -2.82 -2.46
N ALA A 53 -0.13 -3.37 -2.54
CA ALA A 53 1.04 -2.54 -2.79
C ALA A 53 1.11 -2.10 -4.26
N ASN A 54 1.30 -0.80 -4.48
CA ASN A 54 1.56 -0.24 -5.80
C ASN A 54 2.74 0.73 -5.69
N VAL A 55 3.95 0.26 -6.01
CA VAL A 55 5.18 1.05 -5.91
C VAL A 55 5.52 1.72 -7.25
N GLY A 56 6.05 2.93 -7.20
CA GLY A 56 6.51 3.64 -8.38
C GLY A 56 7.47 4.77 -8.05
N PRO A 57 8.22 5.28 -9.04
CA PRO A 57 9.28 6.26 -8.83
C PRO A 57 8.79 7.68 -8.56
N LYS A 58 7.48 7.95 -8.70
CA LYS A 58 6.85 9.25 -8.41
C LYS A 58 6.67 9.47 -6.92
N PHE A 59 6.98 10.65 -6.42
CA PHE A 59 6.76 11.01 -5.02
C PHE A 59 5.36 11.60 -4.78
N LEU A 60 4.86 12.41 -5.72
CA LEU A 60 3.57 13.09 -5.63
C LEU A 60 2.54 12.52 -6.61
N LYS A 61 1.24 12.75 -6.35
CA LYS A 61 0.14 12.35 -7.26
C LYS A 61 0.35 12.91 -8.67
N ASN A 62 0.72 14.20 -8.75
CA ASN A 62 1.04 14.93 -9.98
C ASN A 62 2.57 15.09 -10.19
N GLY A 63 3.39 14.18 -9.63
CA GLY A 63 4.85 14.22 -9.71
C GLY A 63 5.44 13.62 -11.00
N SER A 64 6.77 13.60 -11.10
CA SER A 64 7.50 13.09 -12.26
C SER A 64 7.90 11.63 -12.07
N ASN A 65 7.88 10.85 -13.16
CA ASN A 65 8.47 9.50 -13.16
C ASN A 65 9.98 9.49 -12.88
N LEU A 66 10.61 10.67 -12.90
CA LEU A 66 12.01 10.87 -12.58
C LEU A 66 12.25 11.29 -11.12
N ASP A 67 11.23 11.42 -10.27
CA ASP A 67 11.39 11.95 -8.90
C ASP A 67 12.44 11.14 -8.10
N LEU A 68 12.31 9.80 -8.07
CA LEU A 68 13.27 8.91 -7.42
C LEU A 68 14.69 9.05 -7.98
N PHE A 69 14.84 9.11 -9.30
CA PHE A 69 16.17 9.21 -9.92
C PHE A 69 16.80 10.58 -9.64
N LYS A 70 16.01 11.66 -9.67
CA LYS A 70 16.45 13.02 -9.37
C LYS A 70 16.82 13.20 -7.90
N SER A 71 16.26 12.40 -6.99
CA SER A 71 16.60 12.44 -5.57
C SER A 71 17.93 11.77 -5.24
N ILE A 72 18.50 10.97 -6.16
CA ILE A 72 19.82 10.36 -5.95
C ILE A 72 20.90 11.44 -6.08
N LYS A 73 21.71 11.58 -5.04
CA LYS A 73 22.83 12.52 -4.94
C LYS A 73 24.08 11.79 -4.45
N PRO A 74 25.30 12.27 -4.78
CA PRO A 74 26.53 11.64 -4.31
C PRO A 74 26.59 11.44 -2.79
N TYR A 75 26.02 12.38 -2.02
CA TYR A 75 26.02 12.31 -0.56
C TYR A 75 24.99 11.34 0.04
N ASN A 76 23.92 10.96 -0.67
CA ASN A 76 22.87 10.07 -0.13
C ASN A 76 22.88 8.67 -0.76
N ILE A 77 23.69 8.42 -1.80
CA ILE A 77 23.70 7.14 -2.52
C ILE A 77 24.03 5.96 -1.60
N THR A 78 24.98 6.12 -0.68
CA THR A 78 25.37 5.05 0.25
C THR A 78 24.25 4.72 1.24
N THR A 79 23.51 5.73 1.71
CA THR A 79 22.34 5.58 2.57
C THR A 79 21.19 4.88 1.83
N LEU A 80 20.92 5.27 0.58
CA LEU A 80 19.89 4.64 -0.26
C LEU A 80 20.21 3.16 -0.55
N LEU A 81 21.46 2.84 -0.90
CA LEU A 81 21.88 1.46 -1.16
C LEU A 81 21.83 0.61 0.12
N SER A 82 22.26 1.17 1.26
CA SER A 82 22.17 0.47 2.54
C SER A 82 20.71 0.16 2.90
N SER A 83 19.80 1.11 2.68
CA SER A 83 18.37 0.90 2.86
C SER A 83 17.82 -0.17 1.90
N ALA A 84 18.25 -0.19 0.64
CA ALA A 84 17.80 -1.18 -0.32
C ALA A 84 18.20 -2.61 0.10
N VAL A 85 19.45 -2.81 0.51
CA VAL A 85 19.96 -4.10 0.97
C VAL A 85 19.25 -4.57 2.24
N LYS A 86 19.04 -3.68 3.22
CA LYS A 86 18.35 -4.00 4.48
C LYS A 86 16.88 -4.37 4.27
N ASN A 87 16.26 -3.91 3.19
CA ASN A 87 14.83 -4.05 2.94
C ASN A 87 14.52 -4.89 1.69
N LEU A 88 15.45 -5.75 1.26
CA LEU A 88 15.22 -6.65 0.12
C LEU A 88 13.93 -7.47 0.23
N PRO A 89 13.54 -8.04 1.39
CA PRO A 89 12.26 -8.74 1.52
C PRO A 89 11.05 -7.84 1.24
N LEU A 90 11.07 -6.60 1.75
CA LEU A 90 10.00 -5.63 1.52
C LEU A 90 9.93 -5.18 0.06
N ILE A 91 11.09 -4.96 -0.57
CA ILE A 91 11.18 -4.62 -2.00
C ILE A 91 10.61 -5.77 -2.84
N LYS A 92 11.04 -7.01 -2.57
CA LYS A 92 10.52 -8.20 -3.27
C LYS A 92 9.01 -8.32 -3.12
N TYR A 93 8.51 -8.27 -1.89
CA TYR A 93 7.06 -8.32 -1.62
C TYR A 93 6.31 -7.23 -2.37
N SER A 94 6.88 -6.01 -2.43
CA SER A 94 6.27 -4.90 -3.16
C SER A 94 6.19 -5.16 -4.67
N PHE A 95 7.21 -5.78 -5.28
CA PHE A 95 7.17 -6.18 -6.68
C PHE A 95 6.12 -7.27 -6.93
N ASP A 96 6.05 -8.27 -6.07
CA ASP A 96 5.05 -9.34 -6.18
C ASP A 96 3.62 -8.77 -6.13
N GLN A 97 3.39 -7.79 -5.27
CA GLN A 97 2.12 -7.08 -5.15
C GLN A 97 1.79 -6.17 -6.35
N ILE A 98 2.78 -5.54 -6.97
CA ILE A 98 2.57 -4.75 -8.20
C ILE A 98 2.06 -5.62 -9.35
N LEU A 99 2.50 -6.88 -9.41
CA LEU A 99 2.06 -7.85 -10.41
C LEU A 99 0.66 -8.40 -10.12
N MET A 100 0.08 -8.09 -8.95
CA MET A 100 -1.22 -8.61 -8.57
C MET A 100 -2.33 -7.98 -9.40
N THR A 101 -3.11 -8.83 -10.05
CA THR A 101 -4.23 -8.43 -10.89
C THR A 101 -5.46 -8.08 -10.05
N LYS A 102 -6.48 -7.46 -10.67
CA LYS A 102 -7.80 -7.28 -10.03
C LYS A 102 -8.35 -8.60 -9.51
N GLU A 103 -8.21 -9.68 -10.28
CA GLU A 103 -8.66 -11.02 -9.89
C GLU A 103 -7.96 -11.50 -8.61
N GLY A 104 -6.64 -11.32 -8.49
CA GLY A 104 -5.90 -11.62 -7.26
C GLY A 104 -6.38 -10.81 -6.06
N CYS A 105 -6.66 -9.52 -6.26
CA CYS A 105 -7.25 -8.66 -5.23
C CYS A 105 -8.63 -9.15 -4.78
N MET A 106 -9.48 -9.55 -5.74
CA MET A 106 -10.83 -10.07 -5.47
C MET A 106 -10.78 -11.43 -4.75
N ASN A 107 -9.84 -12.30 -5.10
CA ASN A 107 -9.65 -13.56 -4.41
C ASN A 107 -9.26 -13.35 -2.94
N HIS A 108 -8.42 -12.35 -2.64
CA HIS A 108 -8.18 -11.93 -1.26
C HIS A 108 -9.44 -11.37 -0.58
N LEU A 109 -10.21 -10.52 -1.26
CA LEU A 109 -11.48 -10.02 -0.70
C LEU A 109 -12.43 -11.17 -0.32
N ARG A 110 -12.52 -12.21 -1.16
CA ARG A 110 -13.38 -13.38 -0.91
C ARG A 110 -12.99 -14.19 0.32
N THR A 111 -11.76 -14.04 0.82
CA THR A 111 -11.38 -14.62 2.12
C THR A 111 -12.05 -13.92 3.31
N PHE A 112 -12.54 -12.69 3.13
CA PHE A 112 -13.27 -11.91 4.12
C PHE A 112 -14.78 -11.86 3.82
N TYR A 113 -15.12 -11.69 2.54
CA TYR A 113 -16.48 -11.58 2.04
C TYR A 113 -16.69 -12.56 0.88
N PRO A 114 -17.01 -13.84 1.15
CA PRO A 114 -17.09 -14.89 0.13
C PRO A 114 -18.05 -14.59 -1.03
N GLU A 115 -19.14 -13.87 -0.78
CA GLU A 115 -20.16 -13.52 -1.76
C GLU A 115 -19.78 -12.31 -2.65
N ALA A 116 -18.56 -11.77 -2.53
CA ALA A 116 -18.11 -10.64 -3.33
C ALA A 116 -18.10 -10.93 -4.84
N ARG A 117 -18.88 -10.15 -5.61
CA ARG A 117 -19.00 -10.25 -7.07
C ARG A 117 -18.08 -9.25 -7.75
N ASP A 118 -17.33 -9.65 -8.78
CA ASP A 118 -16.33 -8.80 -9.44
C ASP A 118 -16.90 -7.49 -10.03
N GLU A 119 -18.17 -7.50 -10.40
CA GLU A 119 -18.91 -6.36 -10.96
C GLU A 119 -19.12 -5.23 -9.96
N ASP A 120 -19.26 -5.56 -8.67
CA ASP A 120 -19.50 -4.58 -7.61
C ASP A 120 -18.22 -3.83 -7.21
N TRP A 121 -17.04 -4.33 -7.58
CA TRP A 121 -15.76 -3.86 -7.05
C TRP A 121 -14.82 -3.35 -8.14
N GLN A 122 -14.16 -2.23 -7.87
CA GLN A 122 -13.25 -1.57 -8.80
C GLN A 122 -11.90 -1.28 -8.15
N LEU A 123 -10.81 -1.31 -8.93
CA LEU A 123 -9.50 -0.92 -8.43
C LEU A 123 -9.41 0.60 -8.33
N TYR A 124 -9.10 1.07 -7.13
CA TYR A 124 -8.88 2.47 -6.82
C TYR A 124 -7.42 2.70 -6.40
N THR A 125 -6.78 3.69 -7.01
CA THR A 125 -5.42 4.09 -6.64
C THR A 125 -5.49 5.31 -5.72
N ALA A 126 -5.19 5.08 -4.43
CA ALA A 126 -5.15 6.13 -3.42
C ALA A 126 -3.88 7.00 -3.54
N GLY A 127 -3.76 7.93 -2.60
CA GLY A 127 -2.59 8.79 -2.46
C GLY A 127 -1.26 8.04 -2.34
N LYS A 128 -0.17 8.81 -2.41
CA LYS A 128 1.20 8.30 -2.26
C LYS A 128 1.71 8.70 -0.88
N ARG A 129 2.42 7.76 -0.25
CA ARG A 129 3.21 7.99 0.95
C ARG A 129 4.66 7.68 0.60
N VAL A 130 5.54 8.64 0.87
CA VAL A 130 7.00 8.45 0.82
C VAL A 130 7.46 8.19 2.24
N GLN A 131 8.43 7.29 2.40
CA GLN A 131 9.07 7.05 3.70
C GLN A 131 10.43 7.71 3.74
N VAL A 132 10.76 8.29 4.90
CA VAL A 132 12.06 8.92 5.13
C VAL A 132 13.09 7.83 5.42
N ILE A 133 14.24 7.93 4.77
CA ILE A 133 15.41 7.09 5.02
C ILE A 133 16.45 7.96 5.71
N LYS A 134 16.93 7.52 6.87
CA LYS A 134 17.94 8.25 7.64
C LYS A 134 19.00 7.33 8.21
N ASP A 135 20.14 7.90 8.52
CA ASP A 135 21.18 7.23 9.27
C ASP A 135 20.94 7.48 10.77
N THR A 136 21.01 6.44 11.59
CA THR A 136 20.80 6.55 13.04
C THR A 136 21.95 5.89 13.81
N PRO A 137 22.27 6.33 15.04
CA PRO A 137 23.27 5.66 15.87
C PRO A 137 22.90 4.20 16.17
N GLU A 138 21.61 3.92 16.37
CA GLU A 138 21.10 2.59 16.74
C GLU A 138 21.05 1.62 15.54
N HIS A 139 20.56 2.07 14.39
CA HIS A 139 20.33 1.19 13.23
C HIS A 139 21.34 1.39 12.09
N GLY A 140 22.33 2.27 12.28
CA GLY A 140 23.34 2.61 11.28
C GLY A 140 22.74 3.31 10.06
N LYS A 141 23.41 3.15 8.91
CA LYS A 141 22.98 3.78 7.65
C LYS A 141 21.70 3.20 7.08
N GLY A 142 20.89 4.03 6.41
CA GLY A 142 19.77 3.54 5.58
C GLY A 142 18.62 2.92 6.39
N TYR A 143 18.32 3.44 7.57
CA TYR A 143 17.15 3.05 8.34
C TYR A 143 15.88 3.69 7.77
N ILE A 144 14.87 2.87 7.49
CA ILE A 144 13.54 3.34 7.08
C ILE A 144 12.77 3.72 8.34
N GLN A 145 12.41 4.99 8.48
CA GLN A 145 11.58 5.44 9.59
C GLN A 145 10.12 5.06 9.32
N PHE A 146 9.57 4.21 10.18
CA PHE A 146 8.14 3.99 10.25
C PHE A 146 7.52 4.92 11.31
N GLY A 147 6.38 5.55 10.99
CA GLY A 147 5.69 6.48 11.89
C GLY A 147 5.57 7.90 11.33
N THR A 148 5.12 8.81 12.19
CA THR A 148 5.05 10.25 11.93
C THR A 148 6.30 10.90 12.50
N GLU A 149 6.99 11.69 11.70
CA GLU A 149 8.06 12.58 12.16
C GLU A 149 7.41 13.77 12.87
N VAL A 150 7.90 14.12 14.05
CA VAL A 150 7.53 15.34 14.78
C VAL A 150 8.74 16.27 14.76
#